data_AF-A0A1Z1W2I3-F1
#
_entry.id   AF-A0A1Z1W2I3-F1
#
_cell.length_a   1.000
_cell.length_b   1.000
_cell.length_c   1.000
_cell.angle_alpha   90.00
_cell.angle_beta   90.00
_cell.angle_gamma   90.00
#
_symmetry.space_group_name_H-M   'P 1'
#
loop_
_entity.id
_entity.type
_entity.pdbx_description
1 polymer ?
#
loop_
_entity_poly.entity_id
_entity_poly.type
_entity_poly.pdbx_seq_one_letter_code
_entity_poly.pdbx_strand_id
1 'polypeptide(L)'
;MEAEYRWFETAFMHAPLRPVASTTEPFALDPHAKSRDAVSPILGLHQVAWPFMPLVIGDLDELIDRWATWLAQAANGRLAHPSHMPERNPQGSWRR
;
A
#
# COMPACT_ATOMS: atom_id res chain seq x y z
N MET A 1 -7.33 -7.49 -24.05
CA MET A 1 -7.62 -6.41 -23.10
C MET A 1 -6.60 -5.32 -23.35
N GLU A 2 -7.04 -4.13 -23.72
CA GLU A 2 -6.14 -2.97 -23.80
C GLU A 2 -5.72 -2.58 -22.39
N ALA A 3 -4.44 -2.25 -22.22
CA ALA A 3 -3.92 -1.76 -20.95
C ALA A 3 -4.44 -0.33 -20.74
N GLU A 4 -5.25 -0.13 -19.71
CA GLU A 4 -5.72 1.19 -19.33
C GLU A 4 -4.76 1.79 -18.29
N TYR A 5 -4.20 2.96 -18.62
CA TYR A 5 -3.36 3.71 -17.69
C TYR A 5 -4.24 4.52 -16.75
N ARG A 6 -4.12 4.28 -15.45
CA ARG A 6 -4.80 5.03 -14.39
C ARG A 6 -3.86 5.30 -13.22
N TRP A 7 -4.23 6.27 -12.39
CA TRP A 7 -3.60 6.48 -11.09
C TRP A 7 -4.12 5.46 -10.10
N PHE A 8 -3.24 4.99 -9.21
CA PHE A 8 -3.59 4.06 -8.16
C PHE A 8 -2.96 4.50 -6.85
N GLU A 9 -3.69 4.31 -5.76
CA GLU A 9 -3.11 4.28 -4.42
C GLU A 9 -2.78 2.82 -4.06
N THR A 10 -1.62 2.62 -3.43
CA THR A 10 -1.20 1.34 -2.85
C THR A 10 -0.11 1.58 -1.80
N ALA A 11 0.26 0.53 -1.09
CA ALA A 11 1.32 0.54 -0.09
C ALA A 11 1.99 -0.83 -0.04
N PHE A 12 3.18 -0.89 0.55
CA PHE A 12 4.02 -2.07 0.60
C PHE A 12 4.33 -2.48 2.04
N MET A 13 4.75 -3.73 2.21
CA MET A 13 5.13 -4.31 3.49
C MET A 13 6.34 -5.21 3.33
N HIS A 14 7.02 -5.49 4.44
CA HIS A 14 7.97 -6.59 4.49
C HIS A 14 7.27 -7.95 4.39
N ALA A 15 7.95 -8.92 3.79
CA ALA A 15 7.41 -10.27 3.70
C ALA A 15 7.19 -10.89 5.10
N PRO A 16 6.05 -11.59 5.32
CA PRO A 16 5.65 -12.06 6.65
C PRO A 16 6.59 -13.14 7.23
N LEU A 17 7.40 -13.78 6.40
CA LEU A 17 8.37 -14.80 6.82
C LEU A 17 9.66 -14.20 7.42
N ARG A 18 9.83 -12.88 7.38
CA ARG A 18 10.99 -12.21 7.97
C ARG A 18 10.51 -11.13 8.94
N PRO A 19 10.71 -11.30 10.26
CA PRO A 19 10.49 -10.22 11.21
C PRO A 19 11.47 -9.10 10.87
N VAL A 20 10.95 -8.00 10.36
CA VAL A 20 11.70 -6.75 10.23
C VAL A 20 11.11 -5.81 11.27
N ALA A 21 11.96 -5.33 12.18
CA ALA A 21 11.57 -4.24 13.07
C ALA A 21 11.56 -2.96 12.25
N SER A 22 10.46 -2.72 11.53
CA SER A 22 10.19 -1.44 10.88
C SER A 22 9.33 -0.59 11.80
N THR A 23 9.64 0.70 11.90
CA THR A 23 8.80 1.69 12.58
C THR A 23 7.78 2.33 11.65
N THR A 24 7.79 1.95 10.36
CA THR A 24 6.95 2.51 9.31
C THR A 24 6.32 1.37 8.52
N GLU A 25 5.05 1.08 8.78
CA GLU A 25 4.27 0.05 8.10
C GLU A 25 2.79 0.48 7.99
N PRO A 26 2.13 0.22 6.84
CA PRO A 26 2.78 -0.08 5.56
C PRO A 26 3.62 1.13 5.08
N PHE A 27 4.51 0.91 4.11
CA PHE A 27 5.42 1.93 3.62
C PHE A 27 5.33 2.13 2.11
N ALA A 28 5.80 3.29 1.65
CA ALA A 28 6.03 3.56 0.23
C ALA A 28 7.32 2.87 -0.24
N LEU A 29 7.31 2.33 -1.45
CA LEU A 29 8.52 1.89 -2.15
C LEU A 29 8.82 2.83 -3.31
N ASP A 30 10.11 3.03 -3.52
CA ASP A 30 10.63 3.67 -4.71
C ASP A 30 10.10 2.97 -5.98
N PRO A 31 9.62 3.72 -6.99
CA PRO A 31 8.93 3.18 -8.17
C PRO A 31 9.82 2.38 -9.15
N HIS A 32 11.02 1.96 -8.76
CA HIS A 32 11.94 1.20 -9.62
C HIS A 32 12.03 -0.29 -9.22
N ALA A 33 13.24 -0.81 -8.99
CA ALA A 33 13.46 -2.24 -8.83
C ALA A 33 12.69 -2.83 -7.62
N LYS A 34 12.62 -2.08 -6.51
CA LYS A 34 12.01 -2.56 -5.27
C LYS A 34 10.49 -2.76 -5.40
N SER A 35 9.78 -1.81 -5.99
CA SER A 35 8.33 -1.93 -6.20
C SER A 35 8.01 -3.00 -7.25
N ARG A 36 8.83 -3.13 -8.30
CA ARG A 36 8.69 -4.20 -9.31
C ARG A 36 8.75 -5.59 -8.69
N ASP A 37 9.70 -5.81 -7.78
CA ASP A 37 9.84 -7.10 -7.10
C ASP A 37 8.65 -7.35 -6.16
N ALA A 38 8.10 -6.31 -5.52
CA ALA A 38 6.95 -6.43 -4.63
C ALA A 38 5.63 -6.82 -5.33
N VAL A 39 5.47 -6.42 -6.59
CA VAL A 39 4.30 -6.79 -7.41
C VAL A 39 4.48 -8.10 -8.18
N SER A 40 5.66 -8.73 -8.08
CA SER A 40 5.99 -10.01 -8.70
C SER A 40 5.18 -11.17 -8.09
N PRO A 41 4.87 -12.24 -8.85
CA PRO A 41 4.26 -13.44 -8.26
C PRO A 41 5.24 -14.24 -7.38
N ILE A 42 6.53 -13.89 -7.43
CA ILE A 42 7.58 -14.56 -6.65
C ILE A 42 7.60 -13.98 -5.24
N LEU A 43 7.77 -14.84 -4.24
CA LEU A 43 7.97 -14.41 -2.86
C LEU A 43 9.25 -13.58 -2.74
N GLY A 44 9.09 -12.25 -2.66
CA GLY A 44 10.18 -11.29 -2.54
C GLY A 44 10.41 -10.79 -1.12
N LEU A 45 11.36 -9.87 -0.95
CA LEU A 45 11.60 -9.18 0.33
C LEU A 45 10.46 -8.24 0.73
N HIS A 46 9.73 -7.74 -0.26
CA HIS A 46 8.59 -6.85 -0.08
C HIS A 46 7.36 -7.48 -0.74
N GLN A 47 6.19 -7.13 -0.22
CA GLN A 47 4.89 -7.50 -0.76
C GLN A 47 3.97 -6.29 -0.78
N VAL A 48 2.91 -6.38 -1.55
CA VAL A 48 1.85 -5.38 -1.56
C VAL A 48 1.04 -5.50 -0.26
N ALA A 49 0.96 -4.41 0.50
CA ALA A 49 0.19 -4.34 1.75
C ALA A 49 -1.26 -3.92 1.52
N TRP A 50 -1.50 -3.21 0.42
CA TRP A 50 -2.77 -2.57 0.07
C TRP A 50 -3.16 -2.85 -1.38
N PRO A 51 -4.44 -3.10 -1.69
CA PRO A 51 -4.87 -3.26 -3.07
C PRO A 51 -4.51 -2.02 -3.90
N PHE A 52 -4.38 -2.21 -5.21
CA PHE A 52 -4.26 -1.10 -6.16
C PHE A 52 -5.65 -0.46 -6.29
N MET A 53 -5.88 0.60 -5.51
CA MET A 53 -7.14 1.33 -5.51
C MET A 53 -7.12 2.37 -6.62
N PRO A 54 -8.00 2.27 -7.64
CA PRO A 54 -8.01 3.23 -8.73
C PRO A 54 -8.41 4.61 -8.22
N LEU A 55 -7.65 5.62 -8.62
CA LEU A 55 -7.95 7.02 -8.36
C LEU A 55 -8.57 7.64 -9.60
N VAL A 56 -9.69 8.34 -9.41
CA VAL A 56 -10.38 9.07 -10.47
C VAL A 56 -10.10 10.56 -10.27
N ILE A 57 -9.45 11.18 -11.26
CA ILE A 57 -9.21 12.62 -11.20
C ILE A 57 -10.55 13.35 -11.21
N GLY A 58 -10.79 14.15 -10.18
CA GLY A 58 -12.09 14.81 -9.94
C GLY A 58 -12.95 14.12 -8.88
N ASP A 59 -12.57 12.93 -8.42
CA ASP A 59 -13.21 12.20 -7.31
C ASP A 59 -12.12 11.61 -6.40
N LEU A 60 -11.61 12.46 -5.50
CA LEU A 60 -10.49 12.14 -4.60
C LEU A 60 -10.88 12.22 -3.12
N ASP A 61 -12.16 12.38 -2.81
CA ASP A 61 -12.63 12.63 -1.44
C ASP A 61 -12.24 11.48 -0.50
N GLU A 62 -12.42 10.22 -0.95
CA GLU A 62 -12.06 9.05 -0.14
C GLU A 62 -10.54 8.95 0.14
N LEU A 63 -9.72 9.36 -0.84
CA LEU A 63 -8.26 9.44 -0.67
C LEU A 63 -7.92 10.53 0.35
N ILE A 64 -8.45 11.73 0.16
CA ILE A 64 -8.17 12.90 1.00
C ILE A 64 -8.61 12.64 2.44
N ASP A 65 -9.83 12.15 2.66
CA ASP A 65 -10.37 11.88 3.99
C ASP A 65 -9.52 10.88 4.77
N ARG A 66 -9.02 9.85 4.08
CA ARG A 66 -8.17 8.83 4.68
C ARG A 66 -6.82 9.39 5.12
N TRP A 67 -6.14 10.11 4.22
CA TRP A 67 -4.85 10.73 4.53
C TRP A 67 -4.98 11.83 5.60
N ALA A 68 -6.05 12.63 5.55
CA ALA A 68 -6.37 13.62 6.57
C ALA A 68 -6.62 12.98 7.93
N THR A 69 -7.35 11.85 7.95
CA THR A 69 -7.59 11.09 9.18
C THR A 69 -6.27 10.58 9.77
N TRP A 70 -5.41 9.96 8.97
CA TRP A 70 -4.10 9.49 9.45
C TRP A 70 -3.21 10.62 9.95
N LEU A 71 -3.18 11.75 9.24
CA LEU A 71 -2.44 12.92 9.66
C LEU A 71 -2.96 13.44 11.01
N ALA A 72 -4.28 13.52 11.18
CA ALA A 72 -4.89 13.93 12.44
C ALA A 72 -4.57 12.96 13.59
N GLN A 73 -4.62 11.64 13.34
CA GLN A 73 -4.24 10.65 14.34
C GLN A 73 -2.76 10.77 14.71
N ALA A 74 -1.87 10.97 13.73
CA ALA A 74 -0.43 11.13 13.95
C ALA A 74 -0.12 12.39 14.76
N ALA A 75 -0.72 13.52 14.39
CA ALA A 75 -0.57 14.79 15.09
C ALA A 75 -0.99 14.72 16.57
N ASN A 76 -1.95 13.85 16.88
CA ASN A 76 -2.42 13.62 18.25
C ASN A 76 -1.71 12.45 18.97
N GLY A 77 -0.67 11.85 18.38
CA GLY A 77 0.04 10.69 18.95
C GLY A 77 -0.83 9.43 19.06
N ARG A 78 -1.89 9.33 18.25
CA ARG A 78 -2.88 8.25 18.24
C ARG A 78 -2.79 7.37 17.00
N LEU A 79 -1.93 7.69 16.04
CA LEU A 79 -1.69 6.82 14.90
C LEU A 79 -1.07 5.51 15.41
N ALA A 80 -1.81 4.42 15.25
CA ALA A 80 -1.39 3.10 15.69
C ALA A 80 -0.85 2.30 14.50
N HIS A 81 0.12 1.43 14.79
CA HIS A 81 0.60 0.45 13.82
C HIS A 81 -0.55 -0.53 13.48
N PRO A 82 -0.68 -0.96 12.20
CA PRO A 82 -1.64 -2.00 11.82
C PRO A 82 -1.49 -3.27 12.68
N SER A 83 -2.61 -3.84 13.12
CA SER A 83 -2.61 -5.05 13.96
C SER A 83 -2.31 -6.34 13.17
N HIS A 84 -2.45 -6.29 11.85
CA HIS A 84 -2.18 -7.39 10.94
C HIS A 84 -1.63 -6.85 9.61
N MET A 85 -0.79 -7.66 8.97
CA MET A 85 -0.26 -7.40 7.63
C MET A 85 -0.60 -8.59 6.71
N PRO A 86 -1.06 -8.37 5.47
CA PRO A 86 -1.36 -7.07 4.87
C PRO A 86 -2.50 -6.34 5.59
N GLU A 87 -2.48 -5.01 5.57
CA GLU A 87 -3.52 -4.20 6.21
C GLU A 87 -4.86 -4.35 5.46
N ARG A 88 -4.82 -4.53 4.14
CA ARG A 88 -5.98 -4.82 3.28
C ARG A 88 -5.66 -5.95 2.32
N ASN A 89 -6.64 -6.79 1.97
CA ASN A 89 -6.40 -7.89 1.03
C ASN A 89 -6.02 -7.34 -0.37
N PRO A 90 -4.78 -7.57 -0.85
CA PRO A 90 -4.32 -7.01 -2.11
C PRO A 90 -4.68 -7.90 -3.33
N GLN A 91 -5.12 -9.15 -3.10
CA GLN A 91 -5.30 -10.16 -4.15
C GLN A 91 -6.27 -9.71 -5.25
N GLY A 92 -5.85 -9.86 -6.50
CA GLY A 92 -6.68 -9.60 -7.69
C GLY A 92 -6.87 -8.12 -8.04
N SER A 93 -6.15 -7.18 -7.42
CA SER A 93 -6.32 -5.74 -7.67
C SER A 93 -5.46 -5.16 -8.81
N TRP A 94 -4.35 -5.78 -9.20
CA TRP A 94 -3.52 -5.33 -10.35
C TRP A 94 -3.19 -6.43 -11.38
N ARG A 95 -3.40 -7.71 -11.03
CA ARG A 95 -3.17 -8.87 -11.91
C ARG A 95 -4.33 -9.84 -11.75
N ARG A 96 -5.25 -9.80 -12.72
CA ARG A 96 -6.21 -10.87 -13.00
C ARG A 96 -5.74 -11.66 -14.20
#